data_AF-A0A7H4LVN6-F1
#
_entry.id   AF-A0A7H4LVN6-F1
#
_cell.length_a   1.000
_cell.length_b   1.000
_cell.length_c   1.000
_cell.angle_alpha   90.00
_cell.angle_beta   90.00
_cell.angle_gamma   90.00
#
_symmetry.space_group_name_H-M   'P 1'
#
loop_
_entity.id
_entity.type
_entity.pdbx_description
1 polymer ?
#
loop_
_entity_poly.entity_id
_entity_poly.type
_entity_poly.pdbx_seq_one_letter_code
_entity_poly.pdbx_strand_id
1 'polypeptide(L)' 'MVEAGLGVAVVPSLAMPTDEHHILVSRPLVEPVIRRTLGLVLRRETALSPAAEKFREMLLQLWSQDTSSPWIGKFTR' A
#
# COMPACT_ATOMS: atom_id res chain seq x y z
N MET A 1 -13.99 14.20 -3.99
CA MET A 1 -15.12 13.49 -4.63
C MET A 1 -15.87 12.61 -3.65
N VAL A 2 -15.23 11.59 -3.05
CA VAL A 2 -15.89 10.70 -2.07
C VAL A 2 -16.33 11.46 -0.81
N GLU A 3 -15.46 12.26 -0.22
CA GLU A 3 -15.81 13.13 0.93
C GLU A 3 -16.93 14.13 0.62
N ALA A 4 -17.02 14.57 -0.64
CA ALA A 4 -18.07 15.48 -1.11
C ALA A 4 -19.40 14.75 -1.40
N GLY A 5 -19.51 13.46 -1.10
CA GLY A 5 -20.73 12.67 -1.28
C GLY A 5 -21.03 12.25 -2.72
N LEU A 6 -20.07 12.36 -3.65
CA LEU A 6 -20.29 12.08 -5.07
C LEU A 6 -20.21 10.59 -5.44
N GLY A 7 -19.95 9.69 -4.48
CA GLY A 7 -19.93 8.25 -4.71
C GLY A 7 -18.91 7.51 -3.83
N VAL A 8 -18.61 6.25 -4.21
CA VAL A 8 -17.65 5.36 -3.54
C VAL A 8 -16.41 5.14 -4.42
N ALA A 9 -15.28 4.82 -3.79
CA ALA A 9 -14.04 4.48 -4.49
C ALA A 9 -13.41 3.21 -3.93
N VAL A 10 -12.73 2.47 -4.80
CA VAL A 10 -11.86 1.34 -4.41
C VAL A 10 -10.42 1.82 -4.57
N VAL A 11 -9.67 1.81 -3.48
CA VAL A 11 -8.26 2.23 -3.45
C VAL A 11 -7.42 1.16 -2.77
N PRO A 12 -6.11 1.05 -3.08
CA PRO A 12 -5.23 0.15 -2.36
C PRO A 12 -5.13 0.58 -0.89
N SER A 13 -4.85 -0.38 0.00
CA SER A 13 -4.69 -0.11 1.44
C SER A 13 -3.63 0.96 1.74
N LEU A 14 -2.64 1.14 0.85
CA LEU A 14 -1.61 2.18 0.97
C LEU A 14 -2.16 3.60 0.86
N ALA A 15 -3.31 3.78 0.20
CA ALA A 15 -3.99 5.07 0.07
C ALA A 15 -5.09 5.26 1.12
N MET A 16 -5.33 4.27 1.98
CA MET A 16 -6.29 4.40 3.06
C MET A 16 -5.72 5.25 4.21
N PRO A 17 -6.53 6.10 4.84
CA PRO A 17 -6.09 6.86 6.01
C PRO A 17 -5.72 5.90 7.14
N THR A 18 -4.57 6.13 7.78
CA THR A 18 -4.04 5.28 8.87
C THR A 18 -4.94 5.28 10.11
N ASP A 19 -5.56 6.43 10.35
CA ASP A 19 -6.49 6.68 11.45
C ASP A 19 -7.94 6.75 10.95
N GLU A 20 -8.89 6.78 11.87
CA GLU A 20 -10.30 6.97 11.52
C GLU A 20 -10.50 8.30 10.81
N HIS A 21 -11.22 8.25 9.68
CA HIS A 21 -11.55 9.44 8.94
C HIS A 21 -12.90 10.00 9.42
N HIS A 22 -12.92 11.26 9.84
CA HIS A 22 -14.09 11.92 10.43
C HIS A 22 -15.38 11.88 9.59
N ILE A 23 -15.27 11.70 8.27
CA ILE A 23 -16.42 11.66 7.34
C ILE A 23 -16.56 10.30 6.62
N LEU A 24 -15.47 9.53 6.50
CA LEU A 24 -15.44 8.36 5.61
C LEU A 24 -15.20 7.07 6.38
N VAL A 25 -15.81 5.99 5.89
CA VAL A 25 -15.62 4.64 6.41
C VAL A 25 -14.89 3.78 5.39
N SER A 26 -13.90 3.02 5.86
CA SER A 26 -13.21 2.00 5.05
C SER A 26 -13.89 0.65 5.24
N ARG A 27 -14.13 -0.06 4.14
CA ARG A 27 -14.65 -1.44 4.14
C ARG A 27 -13.75 -2.35 3.30
N PRO A 28 -13.41 -3.56 3.79
CA PRO A 28 -12.61 -4.50 3.01
C PRO A 28 -13.40 -5.06 1.83
N LEU A 29 -12.71 -5.41 0.75
CA LEU A 29 -13.25 -6.32 -0.26
C LEU A 29 -13.07 -7.76 0.24
N VAL A 30 -14.17 -8.51 0.32
CA VAL A 30 -14.18 -9.87 0.87
C VAL A 30 -14.10 -10.91 -0.25
N GLU A 31 -14.98 -10.84 -1.25
CA GLU A 31 -14.95 -11.74 -2.40
C GLU A 31 -15.18 -10.95 -3.70
N PRO A 32 -14.18 -10.86 -4.60
CA PRO A 32 -12.81 -11.36 -4.46
C PRO A 32 -11.93 -10.43 -3.62
N VAL A 33 -11.00 -11.00 -2.85
CA VAL A 33 -9.87 -10.23 -2.30
C VAL A 33 -8.89 -9.91 -3.42
N ILE A 34 -8.79 -8.64 -3.78
CA ILE A 34 -7.89 -8.17 -4.85
C ILE A 34 -6.52 -7.80 -4.26
N ARG A 35 -5.46 -8.47 -4.73
CA ARG A 35 -4.06 -8.15 -4.38
C ARG A 35 -3.31 -7.59 -5.58
N ARG A 36 -2.42 -6.62 -5.34
CA ARG A 36 -1.57 -6.00 -6.36
C ARG A 36 -0.12 -5.98 -5.87
N THR A 37 0.80 -6.30 -6.76
CA THR A 37 2.24 -6.32 -6.46
C THR A 37 2.82 -4.92 -6.63
N LEU A 38 3.45 -4.39 -5.58
CA LEU A 38 4.30 -3.21 -5.69
C LEU A 38 5.68 -3.63 -6.16
N GLY A 39 6.21 -2.99 -7.21
CA GLY A 39 7.47 -3.35 -7.83
C GLY A 39 8.45 -2.18 -7.89
N LEU A 40 9.75 -2.50 -7.85
CA LEU A 40 10.83 -1.55 -8.12
C LEU A 40 11.33 -1.75 -9.54
N VAL A 41 11.38 -0.68 -10.34
CA VAL A 41 11.89 -0.71 -11.71
C VAL A 41 13.32 -0.18 -11.75
N LEU A 42 14.22 -0.91 -12.40
CA LEU A 42 15.64 -0.59 -12.50
C LEU A 42 16.07 -0.58 -13.97
N ARG A 43 16.99 0.31 -14.33
CA ARG A 43 17.62 0.30 -15.66
C ARG A 43 18.66 -0.81 -15.70
N ARG A 44 18.52 -1.76 -16.65
CA ARG A 44 19.37 -2.97 -16.70
C ARG A 44 20.87 -2.68 -16.88
N GLU A 45 21.21 -1.76 -17.77
CA GLU A 45 22.60 -1.54 -18.20
C GLU A 45 23.31 -0.47 -17.37
N THR A 46 22.87 -0.21 -16.14
CA THR A 46 23.43 0.88 -15.34
C THR A 46 23.50 0.52 -13.89
N ALA A 47 24.72 0.56 -13.37
CA ALA A 47 24.95 0.53 -11.94
C ALA A 47 24.20 1.70 -11.30
N LEU A 48 23.37 1.38 -10.32
CA LEU A 48 22.76 2.39 -9.49
C LEU A 48 23.86 3.11 -8.69
N SER A 49 23.61 4.38 -8.35
CA SER A 49 24.52 5.15 -7.51
C SER A 49 24.53 4.59 -6.07
N PRO A 50 25.61 4.80 -5.28
CA PRO A 50 25.66 4.32 -3.90
C PRO A 50 24.43 4.70 -3.04
N ALA A 51 23.87 5.89 -3.26
CA ALA A 51 22.65 6.33 -2.57
C ALA A 51 21.40 5.56 -3.02
N ALA A 52 21.29 5.23 -4.31
CA ALA A 52 20.18 4.46 -4.86
C ALA A 52 20.25 2.98 -4.42
N GLU A 53 21.44 2.40 -4.28
CA GLU A 53 21.65 1.08 -3.67
C GLU A 53 21.13 1.06 -2.24
N LYS A 54 21.54 2.05 -1.44
CA LYS A 54 21.10 2.15 -0.06
C LYS A 54 19.59 2.33 0.05
N PHE A 55 18.99 3.10 -0.84
CA PHE A 55 17.55 3.22 -0.92
C PHE A 55 16.87 1.90 -1.29
N ARG A 56 17.36 1.19 -2.33
CA ARG A 56 16.85 -0.14 -2.71
C ARG A 56 16.92 -1.12 -1.54
N GLU A 57 18.06 -1.18 -0.85
CA GLU A 57 18.25 -2.04 0.33
C GLU A 57 17.24 -1.70 1.43
N MET A 58 17.05 -0.42 1.73
CA MET A 58 16.08 0.06 2.70
C MET A 58 14.64 -0.33 2.33
N LEU A 59 14.24 -0.13 1.06
CA LEU A 59 12.92 -0.52 0.58
C LEU A 59 12.72 -2.04 0.71
N LEU A 60 13.68 -2.85 0.27
CA LEU A 60 13.55 -4.31 0.36
C LEU A 60 13.47 -4.79 1.82
N GLN A 61 14.18 -4.15 2.75
CA GLN A 61 14.09 -4.45 4.18
C GLN A 61 12.73 -4.08 4.77
N LEU A 62 12.22 -2.87 4.49
CA LEU A 62 10.93 -2.40 5.01
C LEU A 62 9.78 -3.28 4.57
N TRP A 63 9.75 -3.69 3.29
CA TRP A 63 8.68 -4.50 2.74
C TRP A 63 8.85 -6.01 2.94
N SER A 64 10.05 -6.50 3.27
CA SER A 64 10.27 -7.91 3.63
C SER A 64 9.70 -8.27 5.01
N GLN A 65 9.45 -7.29 5.88
CA GLN A 65 8.91 -7.50 7.24
C GLN A 65 7.38 -7.42 7.30
N ASP A 66 6.72 -7.21 6.16
CA ASP A 66 5.29 -6.91 6.08
C ASP A 66 4.41 -8.17 6.00
N THR A 67 4.80 -9.25 6.70
CA THR A 67 3.91 -10.40 6.99
C THR A 67 2.77 -9.98 7.94
N SER A 68 2.92 -8.86 8.64
CA SER A 68 1.91 -8.28 9.52
C SER A 68 1.50 -6.88 9.06
N SER A 69 0.96 -6.77 7.84
CA SER A 69 0.31 -5.53 7.43
C SER A 69 -0.85 -5.23 8.40
N PRO A 70 -0.91 -4.06 9.05
CA PRO A 70 -2.01 -3.70 9.94
C PRO A 70 -3.36 -3.68 9.22
N TRP A 71 -3.37 -3.63 7.88
CA TRP A 71 -4.57 -3.68 7.04
C TRP A 71 -5.01 -5.09 6.64
N ILE A 72 -4.14 -6.10 6.78
CA ILE A 72 -4.53 -7.51 6.64
C ILE A 72 -5.31 -7.94 7.88
N GLY A 73 -4.97 -7.41 9.08
CA GLY A 73 -5.62 -7.77 10.34
C GLY A 73 -6.78 -6.87 10.80
N LYS A 74 -6.86 -5.61 10.36
CA LYS A 74 -7.90 -4.65 10.82
C LYS A 74 -9.33 -4.98 10.35
N PHE A 75 -9.49 -5.80 9.32
CA PHE A 75 -10.78 -6.03 8.66
C PHE A 75 -11.23 -7.50 8.64
N THR A 76 -10.52 -8.39 9.33
CA THR A 76 -10.83 -9.83 9.45
C THR A 76 -11.68 -10.17 10.68
N ARG A 77 -12.53 -9.26 11.15
CA ARG A 77 -13.56 -9.53 12.18
C ARG A 77 -14.94 -9.19 11.67
#